data_AF-A0A832C505-F1
#
_entry.id   AF-A0A832C505-F1
#
_cell.length_a   1.000
_cell.length_b   1.000
_cell.length_c   1.000
_cell.angle_alpha   90.00
_cell.angle_beta   90.00
_cell.angle_gamma   90.00
#
_symmetry.space_group_name_H-M   'P 1'
#
loop_
_entity.id
_entity.type
_entity.pdbx_description
1 polymer ?
#
loop_
_entity_poly.entity_id
_entity_poly.type
_entity_poly.pdbx_seq_one_letter_code
_entity_poly.pdbx_strand_id
1 'polypeptide(L)'
;MMLACGVLLVLDGVRLAAGRDQAVDFGRDVQPVLQARCYGCHGPQRHEGGLRLDVRSLAMRGGDSGAVIVPGSAAASVLVE
;
A
#
# COMPACT_ATOMS: atom_id res chain seq x y z
N MET A 1 -44.61 9.63 42.71
CA MET A 1 -44.40 11.02 42.30
C MET A 1 -43.09 11.07 41.51
N MET A 2 -43.17 11.12 40.17
CA MET A 2 -42.31 11.95 39.30
C MET A 2 -40.79 11.71 39.34
N LEU A 3 -40.03 11.36 38.30
CA LEU A 3 -40.05 11.57 36.84
C LEU A 3 -39.06 10.56 36.24
N ALA A 4 -39.42 9.76 35.23
CA ALA A 4 -39.24 10.01 33.80
C ALA A 4 -37.77 10.01 33.32
N CYS A 5 -37.56 9.28 32.21
CA CYS A 5 -36.51 9.45 31.20
C CYS A 5 -35.04 9.35 31.66
N GLY A 6 -34.20 8.54 31.04
CA GLY A 6 -34.35 7.89 29.77
C GLY A 6 -33.25 6.87 29.58
N VAL A 7 -33.67 5.69 29.14
CA VAL A 7 -32.90 4.92 28.17
C VAL A 7 -32.84 5.79 26.91
N LEU A 8 -31.98 6.82 26.91
CA LEU A 8 -31.58 7.47 25.69
C LEU A 8 -30.39 6.67 25.19
N LEU A 9 -30.71 5.77 24.27
CA LEU A 9 -29.77 5.08 23.41
C LEU A 9 -28.56 5.98 23.12
N VAL A 10 -27.39 5.61 23.63
CA VAL A 10 -26.12 6.10 23.09
C VAL A 10 -25.89 5.37 21.76
N LEU A 11 -26.76 5.62 20.78
CA LEU A 11 -26.52 5.36 19.37
C LEU A 11 -25.68 6.52 18.82
N ASP A 12 -24.55 6.82 19.46
CA ASP A 12 -23.53 7.63 18.80
C ASP A 12 -22.80 6.70 17.85
N GLY A 13 -23.30 6.71 16.62
CA GLY A 13 -22.91 5.84 15.54
C GLY A 13 -21.39 5.75 15.43
N VAL A 14 -20.88 4.54 15.67
CA VAL A 14 -19.60 4.12 15.13
C VAL A 14 -19.71 4.27 13.61
N ARG A 15 -19.22 5.39 13.11
CA ARG A 15 -18.93 5.57 11.68
C ARG A 15 -17.84 4.57 11.38
N LEU A 16 -18.22 3.40 10.83
CA LEU A 16 -17.26 2.60 10.08
C LEU A 16 -16.70 3.53 9.00
N ALA A 17 -15.44 3.92 9.13
CA ALA A 17 -14.73 4.57 8.06
C ALA A 17 -14.78 3.61 6.87
N ALA A 18 -15.60 3.95 5.87
CA ALA A 18 -15.62 3.23 4.61
C ALA A 18 -14.18 3.21 4.09
N GLY A 19 -13.68 2.01 3.80
CA GLY A 19 -12.35 1.80 3.24
C GLY A 19 -12.13 2.73 2.06
N ARG A 20 -10.94 3.36 2.05
CA ARG A 20 -10.54 4.49 1.21
C ARG A 20 -10.98 4.35 -0.25
N ASP A 21 -12.04 5.06 -0.64
CA ASP A 21 -12.40 5.38 -2.03
C ASP A 21 -11.52 6.52 -2.59
N GLN A 22 -10.24 6.52 -2.21
CA GLN A 22 -9.28 7.51 -2.68
C GLN A 22 -8.32 6.81 -3.61
N ALA A 23 -8.14 7.37 -4.81
CA ALA A 23 -7.14 6.88 -5.74
C ALA A 23 -5.78 6.82 -5.03
N VAL A 24 -5.15 5.64 -5.12
CA VAL A 24 -3.79 5.43 -4.61
C VAL A 24 -2.85 6.27 -5.47
N ASP A 25 -2.07 7.12 -4.81
CA ASP A 25 -1.03 7.90 -5.46
C ASP A 25 0.32 7.23 -5.18
N PHE A 26 1.12 7.00 -6.22
CA PHE A 26 2.39 6.30 -6.06
C PHE A 26 3.37 7.08 -5.16
N GLY A 27 3.46 8.40 -5.30
CA GLY A 27 4.42 9.22 -4.55
C GLY A 27 4.04 9.35 -3.07
N ARG A 28 2.76 9.49 -2.78
CA ARG A 28 2.23 9.62 -1.41
C ARG A 28 2.14 8.27 -0.69
N ASP A 29 1.65 7.24 -1.37
CA ASP A 29 1.19 6.02 -0.70
C ASP A 29 2.17 4.83 -0.89
N VAL A 30 2.89 4.75 -2.02
CA VAL A 30 3.72 3.57 -2.36
C VAL A 30 5.21 3.85 -2.17
N GLN A 31 5.73 4.94 -2.73
CA GLN A 31 7.15 5.28 -2.71
C GLN A 31 7.74 5.34 -1.29
N PRO A 32 7.07 5.93 -0.27
CA PRO A 32 7.63 5.98 1.09
C PRO A 32 7.82 4.59 1.70
N VAL A 33 6.92 3.64 1.37
CA VAL A 33 7.02 2.24 1.83
C VAL A 33 8.25 1.57 1.20
N LEU A 34 8.40 1.69 -0.12
CA LEU A 34 9.54 1.12 -0.85
C LEU A 34 10.87 1.73 -0.39
N GLN A 35 10.90 3.03 -0.13
CA GLN A 35 12.09 3.70 0.38
C GLN A 35 12.50 3.21 1.76
N ALA A 36 11.53 3.03 2.67
CA ALA A 36 11.79 2.60 4.03
C ALA A 36 12.19 1.12 4.14
N ARG A 37 11.71 0.27 3.23
CA ARG A 37 11.80 -1.20 3.38
C ARG A 37 12.60 -1.91 2.30
N CYS A 38 12.66 -1.37 1.09
CA CYS A 38 13.18 -2.09 -0.08
C CYS A 38 14.44 -1.46 -0.66
N TYR A 39 14.55 -0.12 -0.68
CA TYR A 39 15.68 0.56 -1.34
C TYR A 39 17.05 0.28 -0.71
N GLY A 40 17.08 -0.21 0.53
CA GLY A 40 18.33 -0.66 1.16
C GLY A 40 19.04 -1.76 0.36
N CYS A 41 18.29 -2.65 -0.28
CA CYS A 41 18.82 -3.75 -1.10
C CYS A 41 18.48 -3.65 -2.59
N HIS A 42 17.40 -2.95 -2.96
CA HIS A 42 16.90 -2.81 -4.34
C HIS A 42 16.75 -1.35 -4.78
N GLY A 43 17.66 -0.48 -4.33
CA GLY A 43 17.70 0.95 -4.62
C GLY A 43 18.94 1.37 -5.43
N PRO A 44 19.30 2.66 -5.41
CA PRO A 44 20.39 3.18 -6.25
C PRO A 44 21.78 2.72 -5.79
N GLN A 45 21.96 2.46 -4.49
CA GLN A 45 23.27 2.10 -3.93
C GLN A 45 23.53 0.58 -3.98
N ARG A 46 22.46 -0.22 -3.91
CA ARG A 46 22.52 -1.68 -3.95
C ARG A 46 21.28 -2.20 -4.66
N HIS A 47 21.47 -3.17 -5.55
CA HIS A 47 20.42 -3.78 -6.35
C HIS A 47 20.65 -5.29 -6.48
N GLU A 48 20.35 -5.98 -5.39
CA GLU A 48 20.41 -7.43 -5.27
C GLU A 48 19.47 -8.07 -6.30
N GLY A 49 19.92 -9.18 -6.91
CA GLY A 49 19.17 -9.86 -7.97
C GLY A 49 18.84 -8.98 -9.18
N GLY A 50 19.64 -7.93 -9.44
CA GLY A 50 19.44 -7.02 -10.56
C GLY A 50 18.19 -6.12 -10.46
N LEU A 51 17.44 -6.19 -9.37
CA LEU A 51 16.16 -5.50 -9.22
C LEU A 51 16.34 -4.08 -8.67
N ARG A 52 15.65 -3.13 -9.31
CA ARG A 52 15.67 -1.69 -8.98
C ARG A 52 14.24 -1.16 -8.82
N LEU A 53 13.86 -0.78 -7.60
CA LEU A 53 12.51 -0.32 -7.27
C LEU A 53 12.39 1.21 -7.15
N ASP A 54 13.50 1.94 -7.22
CA ASP A 54 13.56 3.41 -7.16
C ASP A 54 13.32 4.09 -8.51
N VAL A 55 13.52 3.36 -9.62
CA VAL A 55 13.29 3.87 -10.97
C VAL A 55 12.19 3.06 -11.64
N ARG A 56 11.09 3.72 -12.01
CA ARG A 56 9.91 3.08 -12.60
C ARG A 56 10.25 2.13 -13.76
N SER A 57 11.03 2.59 -14.74
CA SER A 57 11.36 1.78 -15.91
C SER A 57 12.16 0.53 -15.56
N LEU A 58 13.02 0.59 -14.55
CA LEU A 58 13.80 -0.56 -14.09
C LEU A 58 12.95 -1.51 -13.24
N ALA A 59 12.07 -0.98 -12.39
CA ALA A 59 11.12 -1.78 -11.61
C ALA A 59 10.20 -2.60 -12.53
N MET A 60 9.74 -1.98 -13.62
CA MET A 60 8.91 -2.64 -14.63
C MET A 60 9.66 -3.67 -15.46
N ARG A 61 10.99 -3.52 -15.64
CA ARG A 61 11.82 -4.55 -16.28
C ARG A 61 12.00 -5.78 -15.40
N GLY A 62 12.02 -5.60 -14.08
CA GLY A 62 12.29 -6.65 -13.12
C GLY A 62 13.78 -6.90 -12.89
N GLY A 63 14.09 -8.03 -12.27
CA GLY A 63 15.46 -8.45 -11.93
C GLY A 63 15.88 -9.72 -12.67
N ASP A 64 16.86 -10.41 -12.12
CA ASP A 64 17.43 -11.65 -12.69
C ASP A 64 16.39 -12.79 -12.76
N SER A 65 15.36 -12.74 -11.90
CA SER A 65 14.22 -13.67 -11.92
C SER A 65 13.10 -13.25 -12.89
N GLY A 66 13.29 -12.18 -13.66
CA GLY A 66 12.30 -11.64 -14.58
C GLY A 66 11.42 -10.55 -13.96
N ALA A 67 10.27 -10.32 -14.60
CA ALA A 67 9.33 -9.27 -14.21
C ALA A 67 8.68 -9.57 -12.86
N VAL A 68 8.66 -8.57 -11.97
CA VAL A 68 8.06 -8.68 -10.62
C VAL A 68 6.75 -7.91 -10.48
N ILE A 69 6.43 -7.03 -11.44
CA ILE A 69 5.20 -6.22 -11.47
C ILE A 69 4.44 -6.53 -12.75
N VAL A 70 3.19 -6.93 -12.60
CA VAL A 70 2.21 -7.11 -13.68
C VAL A 70 1.14 -6.02 -13.56
N PRO A 71 1.14 -5.02 -14.46
CA PRO A 71 0.16 -3.93 -14.42
C PRO A 71 -1.28 -4.43 -14.43
N GLY A 72 -2.10 -3.91 -13.51
CA GLY A 72 -3.52 -4.26 -13.40
C GLY A 72 -3.80 -5.59 -12.69
N SER A 73 -2.77 -6.36 -12.31
CA SER A 73 -2.96 -7.61 -11.56
C SER A 73 -1.94 -7.73 -10.42
N ALA A 74 -2.37 -7.37 -9.21
CA ALA A 74 -1.58 -7.60 -8.01
C ALA A 74 -1.32 -9.10 -7.79
N ALA A 75 -2.32 -9.95 -8.00
CA ALA A 75 -2.21 -11.40 -7.81
C ALA A 75 -1.23 -12.10 -8.76
N ALA A 76 -0.91 -11.48 -9.91
CA ALA A 76 0.12 -12.00 -10.83
C ALA A 76 1.48 -11.32 -10.63
N SER A 77 1.59 -10.37 -9.70
CA SER A 77 2.82 -9.65 -9.40
C SER A 77 3.54 -10.31 -8.24
N VAL A 78 4.67 -10.96 -8.51
CA VAL A 78 5.53 -11.59 -7.48
C VAL A 78 5.98 -10.59 -6.39
N LEU A 79 6.01 -9.29 -6.70
CA LEU A 79 6.34 -8.25 -5.74
C LEU A 79 5.44 -8.24 -4.48
N VAL A 80 4.22 -8.77 -4.58
CA VAL A 80 3.23 -8.79 -3.48
C VAL A 80 2.78 -10.20 -3.06
N GLU A 81 3.44 -11.25 -3.56
CA GLU A 81 3.18 -12.64 -3.18
C GLU A 81 3.65 -13.00 -1.76
#